data_AF-W7T679-F1
#
_entry.id   AF-W7T679-F1
#
_cell.length_a   1.000
_cell.length_b   1.000
_cell.length_c   1.000
_cell.angle_alpha   90.00
_cell.angle_beta   90.00
_cell.angle_gamma   90.00
#
_symmetry.space_group_name_H-M   'P 1'
#
loop_
_entity.id
_entity.type
_entity.pdbx_description
1 polymer ?
#
loop_
_entity_poly.entity_id
_entity_poly.type
_entity_poly.pdbx_seq_one_letter_code
_entity_poly.pdbx_strand_id
1 'polypeptide(L)'
;MGAYVPLVCLFVLAAAFALFSVTAAPFTGPRRYNKAKLDAYECGIEPSPQPIVGGGRMPVAYYLTAMLFILFDIEMVFLYPFAVNSDALGLFGVVEIVLFIATVGFAYAYVWRRGGLDWN
;
A
#
# COMPACT_ATOMS: atom_id res chain seq x y z
N MET A 1 -28.83 4.96 -5.97
CA MET A 1 -28.50 3.52 -5.91
C MET A 1 -27.99 2.95 -7.24
N GLY A 2 -28.47 3.42 -8.41
CA GLY A 2 -28.06 2.84 -9.71
C GLY A 2 -26.57 2.95 -10.09
N ALA A 3 -25.84 3.97 -9.63
CA ALA A 3 -24.43 4.14 -9.99
C ALA A 3 -23.46 3.18 -9.27
N TYR A 4 -23.81 2.73 -8.05
CA TYR A 4 -22.95 1.84 -7.26
C TYR A 4 -23.18 0.36 -7.56
N VAL A 5 -24.35 -0.01 -8.10
CA VAL A 5 -24.67 -1.41 -8.44
C VAL A 5 -23.68 -1.97 -9.47
N PRO A 6 -23.36 -1.29 -10.60
CA PRO A 6 -22.36 -1.78 -11.55
C PRO A 6 -20.96 -1.96 -10.92
N LEU A 7 -20.55 -1.05 -10.02
CA LEU A 7 -19.26 -1.14 -9.33
C LEU A 7 -19.18 -2.39 -8.46
N VAL A 8 -20.21 -2.64 -7.65
CA VAL A 8 -20.28 -3.83 -6.80
C VAL A 8 -20.34 -5.10 -7.65
N CYS A 9 -21.15 -5.12 -8.71
CA CYS A 9 -21.22 -6.27 -9.63
C CYS A 9 -19.87 -6.57 -10.27
N LEU A 10 -19.12 -5.54 -10.70
CA LEU A 10 -17.80 -5.72 -11.29
C LEU A 10 -16.79 -6.24 -10.27
N PHE A 11 -16.81 -5.71 -9.04
CA PHE A 11 -15.97 -6.21 -7.96
C PHE A 11 -16.25 -7.69 -7.66
N VAL A 12 -17.53 -8.09 -7.56
CA VAL A 12 -17.94 -9.48 -7.35
C VAL A 12 -17.50 -10.37 -8.50
N LEU A 13 -17.68 -9.92 -9.75
CA LEU A 13 -17.23 -10.67 -10.93
C LEU A 13 -15.71 -10.88 -10.91
N ALA A 14 -14.94 -9.82 -10.61
CA ALA A 14 -13.48 -9.90 -10.53
C ALA A 14 -13.02 -10.85 -9.41
N ALA A 15 -13.63 -10.76 -8.23
CA ALA A 15 -13.34 -11.65 -7.11
C ALA A 15 -13.71 -13.12 -7.44
N ALA A 16 -14.86 -13.34 -8.07
CA ALA A 16 -15.30 -14.67 -8.51
C ALA A 16 -14.35 -15.26 -9.56
N PHE A 17 -13.90 -14.45 -10.53
CA PHE A 17 -12.93 -14.88 -11.54
C PHE A 17 -11.58 -15.22 -10.91
N ALA A 18 -11.08 -14.41 -9.99
CA ALA A 18 -9.83 -14.67 -9.27
C ALA A 18 -9.92 -15.97 -8.45
N LEU A 19 -11.01 -16.13 -7.69
CA LEU A 19 -11.25 -17.33 -6.89
C LEU A 19 -11.38 -18.57 -7.76
N PHE A 20 -12.16 -18.50 -8.84
CA PHE A 20 -12.30 -19.58 -9.81
C PHE A 20 -10.95 -19.96 -10.42
N SER A 21 -10.14 -18.99 -10.82
CA SER A 21 -8.84 -19.24 -11.45
C SER A 21 -7.86 -19.94 -10.49
N VAL A 22 -7.76 -19.46 -9.24
CA VAL A 22 -6.89 -20.06 -8.22
C VAL A 22 -7.37 -21.45 -7.83
N THR A 23 -8.69 -21.65 -7.71
CA THR A 23 -9.27 -22.95 -7.32
C THR A 23 -9.25 -23.96 -8.47
N ALA A 24 -9.37 -23.54 -9.73
CA ALA A 24 -9.30 -24.42 -10.89
C ALA A 24 -7.88 -24.96 -11.14
N ALA A 25 -6.85 -24.16 -10.89
CA ALA A 25 -5.44 -24.49 -11.13
C ALA A 25 -4.99 -25.88 -10.57
N PRO A 26 -5.29 -26.25 -9.30
CA PRO A 26 -4.93 -27.58 -8.79
C PRO A 26 -5.72 -28.75 -9.41
N PHE A 27 -6.85 -28.51 -10.07
CA PHE A 27 -7.66 -29.57 -10.72
C PHE A 27 -7.26 -29.81 -12.17
N THR A 28 -6.70 -28.82 -12.86
CA THR A 28 -6.33 -28.91 -14.27
C THR A 28 -4.90 -29.43 -14.49
N GLY A 29 -4.01 -29.31 -13.49
CA GLY A 29 -2.60 -29.68 -13.59
C GLY A 29 -2.22 -31.01 -12.91
N PRO A 30 -1.08 -31.63 -13.29
CA PRO A 30 -0.57 -32.84 -12.64
C PRO A 30 -0.12 -32.56 -11.21
N ARG A 31 -0.78 -33.21 -10.24
CA ARG A 31 -0.47 -33.08 -8.81
C ARG A 31 0.60 -34.09 -8.41
N ARG A 32 1.88 -33.73 -8.55
CA ARG A 32 3.02 -34.55 -8.10
C ARG A 32 3.69 -33.91 -6.90
N TYR A 33 3.41 -34.43 -5.72
CA TYR A 33 4.08 -34.02 -4.49
C TYR A 33 5.59 -34.30 -4.57
N ASN A 34 6.39 -33.32 -4.18
CA ASN A 34 7.82 -33.45 -3.97
C ASN A 34 8.21 -32.43 -2.88
N LYS A 35 8.82 -32.91 -1.79
CA LYS A 35 9.24 -32.07 -0.66
C LYS A 35 10.12 -30.90 -1.13
N ALA A 36 11.12 -31.18 -1.97
CA ALA A 36 12.03 -30.16 -2.49
C ALA A 36 11.35 -29.12 -3.40
N LYS A 37 10.15 -29.38 -3.94
CA LYS A 37 9.38 -28.38 -4.70
C LYS A 37 8.61 -27.41 -3.80
N LEU A 38 8.39 -27.78 -2.54
CA LEU A 38 7.63 -27.01 -1.56
C LEU A 38 8.55 -26.28 -0.56
N ASP A 39 9.81 -26.71 -0.48
CA ASP A 39 10.83 -26.05 0.33
C ASP A 39 11.16 -24.65 -0.25
N ALA A 40 11.55 -23.72 0.63
CA ALA A 40 11.93 -22.38 0.20
C ALA A 40 13.19 -22.43 -0.67
N TYR A 41 13.26 -21.54 -1.66
CA TYR A 41 14.32 -21.56 -2.65
C TYR A 41 15.58 -20.86 -2.12
N GLU A 42 16.68 -21.62 -1.98
CA GLU A 42 18.03 -21.08 -1.75
C GLU A 42 19.11 -21.91 -2.48
N CYS A 43 18.88 -22.20 -3.77
CA CYS A 43 19.84 -22.91 -4.65
C CYS A 43 20.39 -24.25 -4.08
N GLY A 44 19.58 -24.98 -3.30
CA GLY A 44 19.98 -26.28 -2.72
C GLY A 44 20.70 -26.19 -1.37
N ILE A 45 20.80 -25.01 -0.78
CA ILE A 45 21.20 -24.81 0.62
C ILE A 45 19.92 -24.79 1.48
N GLU A 46 20.03 -25.23 2.73
CA GLU A 46 18.98 -25.03 3.73
C GLU A 46 18.65 -23.53 3.81
N PRO A 47 17.39 -23.13 3.60
CA PRO A 47 17.01 -21.73 3.58
C PRO A 47 17.49 -21.02 4.84
N SER A 48 18.14 -19.88 4.64
CA SER A 48 18.47 -18.95 5.70
C SER A 48 17.23 -18.73 6.57
N PRO A 49 17.38 -18.73 7.91
CA PRO A 49 16.27 -18.44 8.78
C PRO A 49 15.66 -17.11 8.34
N GLN A 50 14.40 -17.13 7.90
CA GLN A 50 13.67 -15.89 7.62
C GLN A 50 13.82 -14.96 8.84
N PRO A 51 13.80 -13.63 8.68
CA PRO A 51 13.85 -12.70 9.82
C PRO A 51 12.89 -13.10 10.96
N ILE A 52 11.75 -13.69 10.58
CA ILE A 52 10.69 -14.21 11.45
C ILE A 52 11.08 -15.50 12.20
N VAL A 53 11.91 -16.38 11.62
CA VAL A 53 12.28 -17.70 12.16
C VAL A 53 13.66 -17.70 12.82
N GLY A 54 14.56 -16.77 12.45
CA GLY A 54 15.94 -16.69 12.92
C GLY A 54 16.28 -15.53 13.84
N GLY A 55 15.31 -14.71 14.25
CA GLY A 55 15.53 -13.58 15.17
C GLY A 55 16.14 -12.32 14.54
N GLY A 56 16.18 -12.23 13.20
CA GLY A 56 16.57 -11.01 12.50
C GLY A 56 15.45 -9.97 12.52
N ARG A 57 15.74 -8.73 12.91
CA ARG A 57 14.77 -7.62 12.80
C ARG A 57 14.72 -7.12 11.37
N MET A 58 13.53 -6.92 10.81
CA MET A 58 13.40 -6.17 9.56
C MET A 58 13.87 -4.72 9.76
N PRO A 59 14.46 -4.08 8.74
CA PRO A 59 14.86 -2.68 8.80
C PRO A 59 13.72 -1.76 9.23
N VAL A 60 14.00 -0.79 10.11
CA VAL A 60 13.01 0.18 10.60
C VAL A 60 12.53 1.14 9.50
N ALA A 61 13.28 1.26 8.40
CA ALA A 61 12.93 2.08 7.24
C ALA A 61 11.53 1.77 6.68
N TYR A 62 11.09 0.50 6.71
CA TYR A 62 9.73 0.11 6.30
C TYR A 62 8.66 0.73 7.20
N TYR A 63 8.90 0.78 8.52
CA TYR A 63 7.98 1.41 9.47
C TYR A 63 7.91 2.91 9.27
N LEU A 64 9.06 3.59 9.13
CA LEU A 64 9.10 5.04 8.90
C LEU A 64 8.39 5.43 7.60
N THR A 65 8.60 4.66 6.54
CA THR A 65 7.94 4.87 5.24
C THR A 65 6.43 4.66 5.34
N ALA A 66 5.98 3.59 5.99
CA ALA A 66 4.55 3.31 6.17
C ALA A 66 3.86 4.37 7.05
N MET A 67 4.50 4.80 8.13
CA MET A 67 4.00 5.86 9.00
C MET A 67 3.85 7.17 8.24
N LEU A 68 4.85 7.54 7.44
CA LEU A 68 4.81 8.75 6.62
C LEU A 68 3.72 8.68 5.55
N PHE A 69 3.54 7.52 4.92
CA PHE A 69 2.46 7.29 3.96
C PHE A 69 1.07 7.47 4.59
N ILE A 70 0.85 6.95 5.80
CA ILE A 70 -0.43 7.12 6.51
C ILE A 70 -0.70 8.60 6.83
N LEU A 71 0.31 9.35 7.27
CA LEU A 71 0.17 10.79 7.51
C LEU A 71 -0.21 11.54 6.22
N PHE A 72 0.48 11.23 5.13
CA PHE A 72 0.21 11.83 3.82
C PHE A 72 -1.19 11.49 3.29
N ASP A 73 -1.63 10.25 3.47
CA ASP A 73 -2.96 9.82 3.05
C ASP A 73 -4.07 10.54 3.85
N ILE A 74 -3.84 10.76 5.15
CA ILE A 74 -4.75 11.57 5.98
C ILE A 74 -4.82 13.03 5.48
N GLU A 75 -3.70 13.60 5.04
CA GLU A 75 -3.69 14.96 4.47
C GLU A 75 -4.48 15.03 3.16
N MET A 76 -4.40 13.99 2.32
CA MET A 76 -5.20 13.90 1.10
C MET A 76 -6.70 13.87 1.40
N VAL A 77 -7.12 13.20 2.48
CA VAL A 77 -8.52 13.24 2.94
C VAL A 77 -9.00 14.67 3.22
N PHE A 78 -8.13 15.58 3.70
CA PHE A 78 -8.47 16.99 3.88
C PHE A 78 -8.46 17.80 2.58
N LEU A 79 -7.62 17.42 1.61
CA LEU A 79 -7.55 18.09 0.32
C LEU A 79 -8.75 17.75 -0.59
N TYR A 80 -9.34 16.56 -0.47
CA TYR A 80 -10.45 16.14 -1.33
C TYR A 80 -11.71 17.03 -1.25
N PRO A 81 -12.24 17.38 -0.05
CA PRO A 81 -13.39 18.27 0.06
C PRO A 81 -13.15 19.64 -0.56
N PHE A 82 -11.93 20.17 -0.39
CA PHE A 82 -11.52 21.41 -1.04
C PHE A 82 -11.48 21.26 -2.57
N ALA A 83 -10.86 20.19 -3.08
CA ALA A 83 -10.74 19.96 -4.52
C ALA A 83 -12.11 19.86 -5.22
N VAL A 84 -13.11 19.31 -4.53
CA VAL A 84 -14.48 19.17 -5.08
C VAL A 84 -15.30 20.45 -4.94
N ASN A 85 -15.03 21.30 -3.93
CA ASN A 85 -15.83 22.49 -3.61
C ASN A 85 -15.02 23.79 -3.67
N SER A 86 -13.97 23.85 -4.48
CA SER A 86 -13.05 25.00 -4.57
C SER A 86 -13.76 26.29 -4.98
N ASP A 87 -14.78 26.16 -5.84
CA ASP A 87 -15.51 27.28 -6.42
C ASP A 87 -16.29 28.08 -5.36
N ALA A 88 -16.77 27.42 -4.31
CA ALA A 88 -17.52 28.06 -3.22
C ALA A 88 -16.62 28.87 -2.27
N LEU A 89 -15.33 28.53 -2.20
CA LEU A 89 -14.38 29.11 -1.25
C LEU A 89 -13.55 30.26 -1.86
N GLY A 90 -13.48 30.33 -3.19
CA GLY A 90 -12.78 31.39 -3.92
C GLY A 90 -11.33 31.58 -3.45
N LEU A 91 -10.87 32.84 -3.42
CA LEU A 91 -9.49 33.16 -3.03
C LEU A 91 -9.16 32.76 -1.58
N PHE A 92 -10.14 32.81 -0.67
CA PHE A 92 -9.95 32.43 0.73
C PHE A 92 -9.56 30.95 0.85
N GLY A 93 -10.28 30.05 0.18
CA GLY A 93 -9.94 28.63 0.17
C GLY A 93 -8.57 28.33 -0.42
N VAL A 94 -8.17 29.07 -1.46
CA VAL A 94 -6.83 28.94 -2.06
C VAL A 94 -5.75 29.29 -1.05
N VAL A 95 -5.91 30.39 -0.30
CA VAL A 95 -4.93 30.80 0.72
C VAL A 95 -4.82 29.76 1.83
N GLU A 96 -5.96 29.27 2.34
CA GLU A 96 -5.99 28.24 3.40
C GLU A 96 -5.30 26.94 2.96
N ILE A 97 -5.52 26.49 1.72
CA ILE A 97 -4.90 25.28 1.18
C ILE A 97 -3.40 25.46 0.99
N VAL A 98 -2.96 26.61 0.50
CA VAL A 98 -1.53 26.90 0.37
C VAL A 98 -0.87 26.91 1.74
N LEU A 99 -1.50 27.51 2.75
CA LEU A 99 -0.99 27.50 4.12
C LEU A 99 -0.96 26.09 4.73
N PHE A 100 -2.00 25.29 4.48
CA PHE A 100 -2.06 23.89 4.90
C PHE A 100 -0.92 23.07 4.28
N ILE A 101 -0.80 23.10 2.94
CA ILE A 101 0.24 22.37 2.20
C ILE A 101 1.64 22.85 2.62
N ALA A 102 1.86 24.15 2.82
CA ALA A 102 3.15 24.67 3.24
C ALA A 102 3.52 24.19 4.65
N THR A 103 2.58 24.23 5.59
CA THR A 103 2.79 23.81 6.99
C THR A 103 3.14 22.33 7.06
N VAL A 104 2.36 21.52 6.36
CA VAL A 104 2.53 20.06 6.31
C VAL A 104 3.79 19.71 5.53
N GLY A 105 4.00 20.31 4.36
CA GLY A 105 5.19 20.16 3.54
C GLY A 105 6.49 20.50 4.27
N PHE A 106 6.46 21.45 5.22
CA PHE A 106 7.59 21.73 6.09
C PHE A 106 7.95 20.53 6.98
N ALA A 107 6.96 19.81 7.51
CA ALA A 107 7.20 18.59 8.30
C ALA A 107 7.85 17.48 7.44
N TYR A 108 7.39 17.27 6.20
CA TYR A 108 8.03 16.34 5.27
C TYR A 108 9.46 16.74 4.93
N ALA A 109 9.69 18.03 4.63
CA ALA A 109 11.01 18.56 4.35
C ALA A 109 11.97 18.37 5.55
N TYR A 110 11.46 18.53 6.78
CA TYR A 110 12.22 18.24 7.99
C TYR A 110 12.60 16.77 8.10
N VAL A 111 11.64 15.84 7.94
CA VAL A 111 11.90 14.40 8.01
C VAL A 111 12.91 13.98 6.93
N TRP A 112 12.76 14.50 5.72
CA TRP A 112 13.69 14.23 4.62
C TRP A 112 15.10 14.73 4.94
N ARG A 113 15.25 15.95 5.46
CA ARG A 113 16.56 16.47 5.89
C ARG A 113 17.19 15.71 7.06
N ARG A 114 16.39 15.01 7.86
CA ARG A 114 16.86 14.22 9.00
C ARG A 114 17.22 12.78 8.61
N GLY A 115 17.16 12.42 7.33
CA GLY A 115 17.45 11.07 6.87
C GLY A 115 16.36 10.06 7.20
N GLY A 116 15.13 10.52 7.52
CA GLY A 116 14.00 9.62 7.80
C GLY A 116 13.58 8.76 6.60
N LEU A 117 14.12 9.06 5.42
CA LEU A 117 13.94 8.35 4.16
C LEU A 117 15.25 7.72 3.66
N ASP A 118 16.25 7.54 4.51
CA ASP A 118 17.49 6.85 4.13
C ASP A 118 17.29 5.33 4.16
N TRP A 119 17.70 4.66 3.08
CA TRP A 119 17.56 3.20 2.88
C TRP A 119 18.90 2.45 2.86
N ASN A 120 19.97 3.12 3.28
CA ASN A 120 21.33 2.56 3.33
C ASN A 120 21.58 1.77 4.61
#